data_AF-A0A7D9CVD4-F1
#
_entry.id   AF-A0A7D9CVD4-F1
#
_cell.length_a   1.000
_cell.length_b   1.000
_cell.length_c   1.000
_cell.angle_alpha   90.00
_cell.angle_beta   90.00
_cell.angle_gamma   90.00
#
_symmetry.space_group_name_H-M   'P 1'
#
loop_
_entity.id
_entity.type
_entity.pdbx_description
1 polymer ?
#
loop_
_entity_poly.entity_id
_entity_poly.type
_entity_poly.pdbx_seq_one_letter_code
_entity_poly.pdbx_strand_id
1 'polypeptide(L)'
;MQYYPGTSLFIRCHKDWRTAGNPLVKAAPFIKYYAGVPLLAPNGQAIGVLAIFDAFPRDGIDKKTIMVLQKIAAEIMGYMESQDESKKEKSTGRNSELKSNADGDSKETSSSNLDTNTGPKANQSSNQSSNANSKSSECKVQTFLEQFGRATASGTNSAIIFEQDGSGNSYLNNTQLIFSRYYKPYDDIIDMSVWKQLRVCKNMRVASNFLSRLLVDRLNFSCVYIVQIEASRPARIGRASAPKDREMLLDHFRHKSEIENCGRESFRFKIMGIQGQVQGIDSEKLQPFHIEVLKTEHGVIYRSPESRVTFRSGLSMPFFRTPVKIVTRSKKSTTRSSSVDLYIRHGGYIVSCFNTNSRPISQAEIGYIYGCASIIRRFYLMK
;
A
#
# COMPACT_ATOMS: atom_id res chain seq x y z
N MET A 1 -30.40 -13.54 6.88
CA MET A 1 -29.94 -12.25 7.43
C MET A 1 -30.10 -12.37 8.93
N GLN A 2 -29.03 -12.19 9.72
CA GLN A 2 -29.13 -12.29 11.17
C GLN A 2 -28.74 -10.91 11.73
N TYR A 3 -29.77 -10.15 12.11
CA TYR A 3 -29.62 -8.83 12.68
C TYR A 3 -29.59 -8.99 14.20
N TYR A 4 -28.48 -8.62 14.84
CA TYR A 4 -28.41 -8.55 16.29
C TYR A 4 -28.74 -7.11 16.70
N PRO A 5 -29.69 -6.90 17.63
CA PRO A 5 -30.03 -5.56 18.07
C PRO A 5 -28.81 -4.94 18.75
N GLY A 6 -28.33 -3.82 18.20
CA GLY A 6 -27.04 -3.20 18.58
C GLY A 6 -25.98 -3.29 17.47
N THR A 7 -26.25 -2.61 16.36
CA THR A 7 -25.25 -2.01 15.46
C THR A 7 -24.22 -2.91 14.76
N SER A 8 -24.26 -4.23 14.90
CA SER A 8 -23.27 -5.13 14.27
C SER A 8 -23.79 -5.69 12.94
N LEU A 9 -23.03 -5.50 11.86
CA LEU A 9 -23.43 -5.85 10.50
C LEU A 9 -22.70 -7.09 10.01
N PHE A 10 -23.44 -8.15 9.70
CA PHE A 10 -22.93 -9.36 9.06
C PHE A 10 -23.50 -9.50 7.65
N ILE A 11 -22.63 -9.59 6.64
CA ILE A 11 -23.01 -9.65 5.23
C ILE A 11 -22.31 -10.80 4.51
N ARG A 12 -23.10 -11.57 3.75
CA ARG A 12 -22.58 -12.45 2.69
C ARG A 12 -22.47 -11.63 1.41
N CYS A 13 -21.28 -11.13 1.12
CA CYS A 13 -21.11 -10.02 0.17
C CYS A 13 -21.56 -10.33 -1.26
N HIS A 14 -21.43 -11.59 -1.68
CA HIS A 14 -21.84 -12.06 -3.01
C HIS A 14 -23.34 -12.35 -3.14
N LYS A 15 -24.07 -12.44 -2.02
CA LYS A 15 -25.53 -12.68 -2.01
C LYS A 15 -26.34 -11.45 -1.61
N ASP A 16 -25.69 -10.44 -1.02
CA ASP A 16 -26.33 -9.19 -0.63
C ASP A 16 -26.33 -8.21 -1.80
N TRP A 17 -27.51 -7.72 -2.16
CA TRP A 17 -27.72 -6.84 -3.31
C TRP A 17 -26.92 -5.53 -3.22
N ARG A 18 -26.60 -5.04 -2.02
CA ARG A 18 -25.82 -3.80 -1.82
C ARG A 18 -24.35 -3.98 -2.16
N THR A 19 -23.81 -5.17 -1.94
CA THR A 19 -22.37 -5.46 -2.05
C THR A 19 -22.04 -6.36 -3.24
N ALA A 20 -23.00 -7.08 -3.81
CA ALA A 20 -22.76 -8.00 -4.92
C ALA A 20 -22.17 -7.30 -6.16
N GLY A 21 -22.48 -6.01 -6.34
CA GLY A 21 -21.93 -5.17 -7.41
C GLY A 21 -20.52 -4.64 -7.15
N ASN A 22 -20.02 -4.72 -5.92
CA ASN A 22 -18.78 -4.05 -5.50
C ASN A 22 -17.55 -4.69 -6.20
N PRO A 23 -16.63 -3.88 -6.78
CA PRO A 23 -15.39 -4.39 -7.37
C PRO A 23 -14.56 -5.26 -6.45
N LEU A 24 -14.54 -5.01 -5.14
CA LEU A 24 -13.81 -5.81 -4.15
C LEU A 24 -14.44 -7.20 -3.91
N VAL A 25 -15.69 -7.38 -4.30
CA VAL A 25 -16.43 -8.66 -4.24
C VAL A 25 -16.30 -9.41 -5.56
N LYS A 26 -16.36 -8.69 -6.70
CA LYS A 26 -16.28 -9.27 -8.06
C LYS A 26 -14.86 -9.53 -8.55
N ALA A 27 -13.90 -8.72 -8.13
CA ALA A 27 -12.48 -8.82 -8.47
C ALA A 27 -11.65 -9.01 -7.20
N ALA A 28 -10.33 -9.20 -7.35
CA ALA A 28 -9.43 -9.37 -6.21
C ALA A 28 -9.62 -8.22 -5.18
N PRO A 29 -9.80 -8.53 -3.89
CA PRO A 29 -9.50 -9.80 -3.21
C PRO A 29 -10.68 -10.80 -3.10
N PHE A 30 -11.77 -10.61 -3.85
CA PHE A 30 -12.95 -11.49 -3.87
C PHE A 30 -13.64 -11.65 -2.51
N ILE A 31 -13.95 -10.54 -1.85
CA ILE A 31 -14.56 -10.54 -0.52
C ILE A 31 -15.91 -11.27 -0.55
N LYS A 32 -16.05 -12.36 0.20
CA LYS A 32 -17.30 -13.12 0.32
C LYS A 32 -17.92 -13.02 1.70
N TYR A 33 -17.12 -12.70 2.71
CA TYR A 33 -17.51 -12.55 4.10
C TYR A 33 -17.11 -11.17 4.59
N TYR A 34 -18.04 -10.47 5.25
CA TYR A 34 -17.79 -9.20 5.91
C TYR A 34 -18.56 -9.13 7.23
N ALA A 35 -17.88 -8.75 8.30
CA ALA A 35 -18.50 -8.44 9.57
C ALA A 35 -17.91 -7.15 10.15
N GLY A 36 -18.78 -6.17 10.42
CA GLY A 36 -18.39 -4.86 10.91
C GLY A 36 -19.11 -4.46 12.19
N VAL A 37 -18.41 -3.75 13.07
CA VAL A 37 -18.96 -3.05 14.23
C VAL A 37 -18.63 -1.56 14.10
N PRO A 38 -19.56 -0.64 14.38
CA PRO A 38 -19.30 0.78 14.24
C PRO A 38 -18.37 1.27 15.34
N LEU A 39 -17.59 2.28 14.99
CA LEU A 39 -16.82 3.11 15.90
C LEU A 39 -17.72 4.29 16.28
N LEU A 40 -18.26 4.26 17.49
CA LEU A 40 -19.19 5.26 18.00
C LEU A 40 -18.43 6.28 18.85
N ALA A 41 -18.57 7.56 18.51
CA ALA A 41 -18.16 8.66 19.36
C ALA A 41 -19.06 8.76 20.62
N PRO A 42 -18.64 9.48 21.68
CA PRO A 42 -19.41 9.59 22.93
C PRO A 42 -20.81 10.19 22.74
N ASN A 43 -20.99 11.01 21.70
CA ASN A 43 -22.29 11.57 21.30
C ASN A 43 -23.19 10.55 20.57
N GLY A 44 -22.77 9.29 20.45
CA GLY A 44 -23.49 8.23 19.75
C GLY A 44 -23.33 8.25 18.22
N GLN A 45 -22.55 9.17 17.66
CA GLN A 45 -22.35 9.27 16.22
C GLN A 45 -21.36 8.22 15.72
N ALA A 46 -21.73 7.47 14.68
CA ALA A 46 -20.81 6.57 14.00
C ALA A 46 -19.79 7.37 13.18
N ILE A 47 -18.53 7.33 13.59
CA ILE A 47 -17.42 8.01 12.90
C ILE A 47 -16.62 7.06 12.00
N GLY A 48 -16.89 5.76 12.08
CA GLY A 48 -16.24 4.74 11.27
C GLY A 48 -16.75 3.34 11.59
N VAL A 49 -16.04 2.33 11.07
CA VAL A 49 -16.35 0.91 11.27
C VAL A 49 -15.06 0.12 11.46
N LEU A 50 -15.03 -0.73 12.49
CA LEU A 50 -14.05 -1.80 12.63
C LEU A 50 -14.64 -3.06 11.99
N ALA A 51 -13.97 -3.59 10.96
CA ALA A 51 -14.47 -4.75 10.23
C ALA A 51 -13.42 -5.83 10.00
N ILE A 52 -13.90 -7.06 9.92
CA ILE A 52 -13.18 -8.23 9.42
C ILE A 52 -13.80 -8.68 8.10
N PHE A 53 -12.98 -9.16 7.17
CA PHE A 53 -13.44 -9.68 5.91
C PHE A 53 -12.59 -10.88 5.43
N ASP A 54 -13.18 -11.74 4.62
CA ASP A 54 -12.56 -12.96 4.11
C ASP A 54 -13.00 -13.23 2.67
N ALA A 55 -12.10 -13.81 1.86
CA ALA A 55 -12.37 -14.25 0.49
C ALA A 55 -13.12 -15.59 0.45
N PHE A 56 -13.10 -16.33 1.57
CA PHE A 56 -13.88 -17.55 1.75
C PHE A 56 -15.24 -17.23 2.40
N PRO A 57 -16.34 -17.84 1.93
CA PRO A 57 -17.63 -17.68 2.58
C PRO A 57 -17.59 -18.36 3.96
N ARG A 58 -18.19 -17.71 4.97
CA ARG A 58 -18.43 -18.31 6.30
C ARG A 58 -19.90 -18.26 6.65
N ASP A 59 -20.34 -19.25 7.42
CA ASP A 59 -21.72 -19.37 7.85
C ASP A 59 -21.93 -18.67 9.21
N GLY A 60 -22.23 -17.38 9.12
CA GLY A 60 -22.51 -16.55 10.28
C GLY A 60 -21.25 -16.04 10.98
N ILE A 61 -21.48 -15.40 12.12
CA ILE A 61 -20.45 -14.88 13.02
C ILE A 61 -20.79 -15.34 14.45
N ASP A 62 -19.78 -15.82 15.18
CA ASP A 62 -19.96 -16.22 16.57
C ASP A 62 -20.20 -14.99 17.45
N LYS A 63 -21.07 -15.13 18.46
CA LYS A 63 -21.36 -14.06 19.44
C LYS A 63 -20.10 -13.62 20.17
N LYS A 64 -19.18 -14.55 20.47
CA LYS A 64 -17.89 -14.21 21.09
C LYS A 64 -17.06 -13.30 20.19
N THR A 65 -17.04 -13.56 18.88
CA THR A 65 -16.34 -12.71 17.90
C THR A 65 -16.94 -11.31 17.85
N ILE A 66 -18.27 -11.18 17.87
CA ILE A 66 -18.94 -9.87 17.94
C ILE A 66 -18.52 -9.11 19.21
N MET A 67 -18.55 -9.77 20.37
CA MET A 67 -18.15 -9.13 21.65
C MET A 67 -16.69 -8.66 21.63
N VAL A 68 -15.79 -9.46 21.05
CA VAL A 68 -14.38 -9.09 20.90
C VAL A 68 -14.23 -7.88 19.99
N LEU A 69 -14.91 -7.86 18.84
CA LEU A 69 -14.89 -6.72 17.92
C LEU A 69 -15.42 -5.45 18.57
N GLN A 70 -16.53 -5.54 19.31
CA GLN A 70 -17.09 -4.40 20.05
C GLN A 70 -16.13 -3.87 21.13
N LYS A 71 -15.46 -4.77 21.85
CA LYS A 71 -14.47 -4.39 22.87
C LYS A 71 -13.29 -3.65 22.25
N ILE A 72 -12.76 -4.15 21.13
CA ILE A 72 -11.65 -3.51 20.40
C ILE A 72 -12.10 -2.16 19.84
N ALA A 73 -13.32 -2.08 19.29
CA ALA A 73 -13.89 -0.83 18.81
C ALA A 73 -13.95 0.24 19.92
N ALA A 74 -14.41 -0.14 21.12
CA ALA A 74 -14.44 0.77 22.27
C ALA A 74 -13.03 1.21 22.72
N GLU A 75 -12.05 0.30 22.70
CA GLU A 75 -10.67 0.62 23.05
C GLU A 75 -10.01 1.59 22.05
N ILE A 76 -10.27 1.38 20.75
CA ILE A 76 -9.81 2.29 19.68
C ILE A 76 -10.41 3.69 19.90
N MET A 77 -11.70 3.78 20.21
CA MET A 77 -12.37 5.05 20.49
C MET A 77 -11.76 5.76 21.70
N GLY A 78 -11.54 5.05 22.81
CA GLY A 78 -10.88 5.62 23.98
C GLY A 78 -9.46 6.12 23.69
N TYR A 79 -8.71 5.43 22.82
CA TYR A 79 -7.41 5.92 22.38
C TYR A 79 -7.53 7.19 21.52
N MET A 80 -8.46 7.24 20.57
CA MET A 80 -8.67 8.42 19.71
C MET A 80 -9.04 9.66 20.53
N GLU A 81 -9.88 9.50 21.55
CA GLU A 81 -10.27 10.56 22.48
C GLU A 81 -9.08 11.09 23.29
N SER A 82 -8.25 10.19 23.85
CA SER A 82 -7.06 10.60 24.63
C SER A 82 -6.05 11.42 23.80
N GLN A 83 -5.95 11.14 22.49
CA GLN A 83 -5.10 11.90 21.58
C GLN A 83 -5.67 13.29 21.28
N ASP A 84 -6.99 13.45 21.29
CA ASP A 84 -7.64 14.74 21.05
C ASP A 84 -7.62 15.63 22.30
N GLU A 85 -7.72 15.07 23.50
CA GLU A 85 -7.56 15.80 24.76
C GLU A 85 -6.13 16.34 24.92
N SER A 86 -5.11 15.52 24.67
CA SER A 86 -3.70 15.94 24.74
C SER A 86 -3.31 17.01 23.71
N LYS A 87 -4.05 17.14 22.61
CA LYS A 87 -3.91 18.23 21.64
C LYS A 87 -4.63 19.51 22.08
N LYS A 88 -5.80 19.38 22.72
CA LYS A 88 -6.53 20.52 23.29
C LYS A 88 -5.74 21.18 24.41
N GLU A 89 -5.16 20.42 25.34
CA GLU A 89 -4.33 20.97 26.43
C GLU A 89 -3.10 21.75 25.91
N LYS A 90 -2.43 21.24 24.87
CA LYS A 90 -1.31 21.93 24.21
C LYS A 90 -1.71 23.22 23.48
N SER A 91 -2.96 23.31 23.03
CA SER A 91 -3.50 24.52 22.39
C SER A 91 -3.95 25.58 23.41
N THR A 92 -4.44 25.16 24.58
CA THR A 92 -4.87 26.07 25.65
C THR A 92 -3.67 26.67 26.41
N GLY A 93 -2.59 25.91 26.59
CA GLY A 93 -1.36 26.39 27.26
C GLY A 93 -0.60 27.50 26.53
N ARG A 94 -0.78 27.65 25.20
CA ARG A 94 -0.20 28.77 24.43
C ARG A 94 -0.96 30.10 24.59
N ASN A 95 -2.23 30.05 25.00
CA ASN A 95 -3.06 31.25 25.15
C ASN A 95 -2.98 31.88 26.55
N SER A 96 -2.43 31.17 27.55
CA SER A 96 -2.22 31.70 28.91
C SER A 96 -0.92 32.50 29.06
N GLU A 97 0.09 32.30 28.22
CA GLU A 97 1.36 33.06 28.26
C GLU A 97 1.28 34.44 27.57
N LEU A 98 0.24 34.70 26.76
CA LEU A 98 0.08 35.97 26.03
C LEU A 98 -0.75 37.02 26.78
N LYS A 99 -1.27 36.72 27.98
CA LYS A 99 -2.12 37.64 28.77
C LYS A 99 -1.45 38.26 30.00
N SER A 100 -0.17 37.98 30.28
CA SER A 100 0.51 38.53 31.47
C SER A 100 1.40 39.75 31.23
N ASN A 101 1.46 40.31 30.01
CA ASN A 101 2.30 41.47 29.69
C ASN A 101 1.50 42.60 29.04
N ALA A 102 0.58 43.23 29.78
CA ALA A 102 0.07 44.57 29.45
C ALA A 102 -0.69 45.18 30.65
N ASP A 103 0.03 45.50 31.72
CA ASP A 103 -0.40 46.49 32.71
C ASP A 103 0.74 47.50 32.90
N GLY A 104 0.51 48.76 32.54
CA GLY A 104 1.53 49.80 32.65
C GLY A 104 1.19 51.15 32.00
N ASP A 105 0.34 51.90 32.70
CA ASP A 105 0.37 53.37 32.82
C ASP A 105 -0.31 54.29 31.76
N SER A 106 -0.54 55.53 32.18
CA SER A 106 -1.82 56.26 32.12
C SER A 106 -1.79 57.54 31.25
N LYS A 107 -2.97 57.99 30.78
CA LYS A 107 -3.58 59.33 31.05
C LYS A 107 -4.59 59.82 30.00
N GLU A 108 -5.71 60.36 30.53
CA GLU A 108 -6.48 61.56 30.10
C GLU A 108 -7.04 61.56 28.64
N THR A 109 -8.25 62.03 28.27
CA THR A 109 -9.25 62.92 28.86
C THR A 109 -10.55 62.80 28.02
N SER A 110 -11.70 62.98 28.67
CA SER A 110 -12.94 63.65 28.19
C SER A 110 -13.80 63.12 27.01
N SER A 111 -15.09 62.99 27.36
CA SER A 111 -16.31 63.45 26.67
C SER A 111 -16.99 62.57 25.59
N SER A 112 -18.12 62.01 26.03
CA SER A 112 -19.50 62.31 25.58
C SER A 112 -20.13 61.57 24.39
N ASN A 113 -21.36 61.11 24.68
CA ASN A 113 -22.56 60.93 23.82
C ASN A 113 -22.66 59.58 23.06
N LEU A 114 -23.56 58.67 23.46
CA LEU A 114 -25.02 58.59 23.28
C LEU A 114 -25.43 57.87 21.98
N ASP A 115 -26.32 56.89 22.19
CA ASP A 115 -27.41 56.43 21.33
C ASP A 115 -27.27 55.29 20.29
N THR A 116 -27.87 54.16 20.71
CA THR A 116 -28.95 53.39 20.06
C THR A 116 -28.74 52.54 18.79
N ASN A 117 -29.24 51.31 18.93
CA ASN A 117 -30.17 50.59 18.06
C ASN A 117 -29.71 49.64 16.92
N THR A 118 -30.22 48.40 17.07
CA THR A 118 -30.83 47.49 16.07
C THR A 118 -30.00 46.82 14.97
N GLY A 119 -29.92 45.48 15.08
CA GLY A 119 -30.46 44.52 14.09
C GLY A 119 -29.69 44.29 12.77
N PRO A 120 -29.63 43.03 12.27
CA PRO A 120 -28.70 42.62 11.22
C PRO A 120 -29.28 42.82 9.80
N LYS A 121 -28.43 43.22 8.84
CA LYS A 121 -28.74 43.12 7.41
C LYS A 121 -27.61 42.51 6.60
N ALA A 122 -28.03 41.57 5.75
CA ALA A 122 -27.33 41.00 4.63
C ALA A 122 -26.84 42.06 3.64
N ASN A 123 -25.80 41.73 2.87
CA ASN A 123 -25.69 42.25 1.50
C ASN A 123 -24.96 41.27 0.57
N GLN A 124 -25.61 41.06 -0.56
CA GLN A 124 -25.14 40.41 -1.78
C GLN A 124 -24.34 41.41 -2.63
N SER A 125 -23.39 40.90 -3.42
CA SER A 125 -23.00 41.46 -4.72
C SER A 125 -22.34 40.32 -5.53
N SER A 126 -23.08 39.68 -6.43
CA SER A 126 -23.27 40.00 -7.85
C SER A 126 -22.02 39.76 -8.72
N ASN A 127 -22.08 38.71 -9.55
CA ASN A 127 -21.43 38.70 -10.86
C ASN A 127 -22.27 37.86 -11.83
N GLN A 128 -22.84 38.54 -12.83
CA GLN A 128 -23.43 37.96 -14.04
C GLN A 128 -22.41 38.08 -15.17
N SER A 129 -22.17 36.99 -15.91
CA SER A 129 -22.21 36.91 -17.39
C SER A 129 -21.25 35.85 -17.97
N SER A 130 -21.83 34.86 -18.67
CA SER A 130 -21.35 34.16 -19.88
C SER A 130 -22.01 32.77 -19.96
N ASN A 131 -23.28 32.76 -20.37
CA ASN A 131 -24.19 31.64 -20.28
C ASN A 131 -24.57 31.20 -21.71
N ALA A 132 -23.92 30.15 -22.24
CA ALA A 132 -24.41 29.39 -23.41
C ALA A 132 -23.71 28.03 -23.60
N ASN A 133 -22.43 27.89 -23.26
CA ASN A 133 -21.68 26.63 -23.40
C ASN A 133 -21.57 25.79 -22.11
N SER A 134 -21.98 26.32 -20.95
CA SER A 134 -21.91 25.61 -19.67
C SER A 134 -23.04 24.59 -19.48
N LYS A 135 -24.24 24.87 -20.01
CA LYS A 135 -25.44 24.03 -19.75
C LYS A 135 -25.35 22.62 -20.30
N SER A 136 -24.68 22.39 -21.45
CA SER A 136 -24.53 21.05 -22.01
C SER A 136 -23.52 20.19 -21.25
N SER A 137 -22.53 20.84 -20.64
CA SER A 137 -21.49 20.20 -19.82
C SER A 137 -21.99 19.95 -18.40
N GLU A 138 -22.70 20.91 -17.81
CA GLU A 138 -23.39 20.78 -16.53
C GLU A 138 -24.46 19.68 -16.57
N CYS A 139 -25.23 19.58 -17.66
CA CYS A 139 -26.23 18.51 -17.83
C CYS A 139 -25.56 17.12 -17.85
N LYS A 140 -24.42 16.96 -18.54
CA LYS A 140 -23.66 15.69 -18.53
C LYS A 140 -23.08 15.37 -17.15
N VAL A 141 -22.48 16.36 -16.49
CA VAL A 141 -21.91 16.19 -15.13
C VAL A 141 -23.00 15.81 -14.13
N GLN A 142 -24.20 16.39 -14.26
CA GLN A 142 -25.35 16.07 -13.42
C GLN A 142 -25.85 14.63 -13.66
N THR A 143 -25.92 14.17 -14.92
CA THR A 143 -26.26 12.76 -15.23
C THR A 143 -25.23 11.80 -14.64
N PHE A 144 -23.93 12.14 -14.70
CA PHE A 144 -22.88 11.31 -14.10
C PHE A 144 -22.92 11.32 -12.56
N LEU A 145 -23.28 12.44 -11.92
CA LEU A 145 -23.49 12.53 -10.48
C LEU A 145 -24.69 11.70 -10.00
N GLU A 146 -25.78 11.68 -10.77
CA GLU A 146 -26.96 10.85 -10.47
C GLU A 146 -26.67 9.36 -10.67
N GLN A 147 -25.85 9.01 -11.66
CA GLN A 147 -25.53 7.63 -11.99
C GLN A 147 -24.45 7.03 -11.08
N PHE A 148 -23.43 7.81 -10.68
CA PHE A 148 -22.25 7.31 -9.97
C PHE A 148 -22.08 7.90 -8.57
N GLY A 149 -22.65 9.07 -8.26
CA GLY A 149 -22.50 9.74 -6.97
C GLY A 149 -21.34 10.75 -6.89
N ARG A 150 -21.12 11.33 -5.70
CA ARG A 150 -20.01 12.27 -5.46
C ARG A 150 -18.70 11.50 -5.25
N ALA A 151 -17.63 11.93 -5.91
CA ALA A 151 -16.29 11.40 -5.64
C ALA A 151 -15.85 11.79 -4.23
N THR A 152 -15.60 10.80 -3.37
CA THR A 152 -15.18 11.00 -1.98
C THR A 152 -13.68 10.79 -1.78
N ALA A 153 -12.95 10.38 -2.82
CA ALA A 153 -11.49 10.22 -2.81
C ALA A 153 -10.79 11.25 -3.70
N SER A 154 -9.74 11.91 -3.19
CA SER A 154 -8.87 12.80 -3.98
C SER A 154 -7.49 12.15 -4.16
N GLY A 155 -7.18 11.65 -5.37
CA GLY A 155 -5.87 11.10 -5.70
C GLY A 155 -5.73 10.66 -7.18
N THR A 156 -4.54 10.82 -7.75
CA THR A 156 -4.29 10.68 -9.21
C THR A 156 -3.99 9.24 -9.69
N ASN A 157 -4.09 8.20 -8.85
CA ASN A 157 -3.84 6.82 -9.27
C ASN A 157 -4.91 5.82 -8.76
N SER A 158 -5.61 5.24 -9.73
CA SER A 158 -6.34 3.94 -9.76
C SER A 158 -7.14 3.50 -8.52
N ALA A 159 -8.21 4.24 -8.22
CA ALA A 159 -9.53 3.78 -7.75
C ALA A 159 -10.25 4.98 -7.12
N ILE A 160 -10.91 5.80 -7.96
CA ILE A 160 -11.80 6.85 -7.46
C ILE A 160 -13.08 6.15 -7.01
N ILE A 161 -13.38 6.25 -5.72
CA ILE A 161 -14.61 5.70 -5.13
C ILE A 161 -15.66 6.82 -5.21
N PHE A 162 -16.81 6.49 -5.77
CA PHE A 162 -17.96 7.38 -5.84
C PHE A 162 -19.04 6.87 -4.88
N GLU A 163 -19.59 7.75 -4.07
CA GLU A 163 -20.68 7.46 -3.13
C GLU A 163 -21.98 8.05 -3.68
N GLN A 164 -22.97 7.20 -3.92
CA GLN A 164 -24.22 7.57 -4.59
C GLN A 164 -25.05 8.60 -3.80
N ASP A 165 -24.94 8.61 -2.46
CA ASP A 165 -25.65 9.53 -1.58
C ASP A 165 -24.84 10.81 -1.24
N GLY A 166 -23.56 10.86 -1.63
CA GLY A 166 -22.66 11.98 -1.36
C GLY A 166 -22.41 12.30 0.13
N SER A 167 -22.74 11.39 1.04
CA SER A 167 -22.66 11.64 2.50
C SER A 167 -21.23 11.54 3.04
N GLY A 168 -20.31 10.89 2.32
CA GLY A 168 -18.92 10.71 2.73
C GLY A 168 -18.08 11.97 2.65
N ASN A 169 -17.30 12.27 3.71
CA ASN A 169 -16.24 13.28 3.69
C ASN A 169 -15.09 12.87 2.76
N SER A 170 -14.37 13.84 2.22
CA SER A 170 -13.20 13.59 1.37
C SER A 170 -12.09 12.87 2.14
N TYR A 171 -11.64 11.71 1.67
CA TYR A 171 -10.50 10.98 2.23
C TYR A 171 -9.35 10.84 1.22
N LEU A 172 -8.14 10.78 1.74
CA LEU A 172 -6.94 10.45 0.95
C LEU A 172 -6.82 8.93 0.88
N ASN A 173 -6.75 8.38 -0.34
CA ASN A 173 -6.45 6.97 -0.55
C ASN A 173 -5.04 6.66 -0.02
N ASN A 174 -4.95 6.13 1.22
CA ASN A 174 -3.71 5.59 1.73
C ASN A 174 -3.60 4.11 1.34
N THR A 175 -2.94 3.82 0.22
CA THR A 175 -2.62 2.46 -0.21
C THR A 175 -1.45 1.85 0.56
N GLN A 176 -0.90 2.53 1.57
CA GLN A 176 0.08 1.93 2.47
C GLN A 176 -0.62 0.98 3.44
N LEU A 177 -0.79 -0.26 3.02
CA LEU A 177 -1.03 -1.37 3.95
C LEU A 177 0.18 -1.49 4.88
N ILE A 178 0.07 -0.94 6.09
CA ILE A 178 1.07 -1.14 7.14
C ILE A 178 0.81 -2.51 7.75
N PHE A 179 1.57 -3.50 7.31
CA PHE A 179 1.63 -4.79 8.00
C PHE A 179 2.34 -4.56 9.34
N SER A 180 1.58 -4.57 10.44
CA SER A 180 2.17 -4.60 11.79
C SER A 180 3.21 -5.71 11.86
N ARG A 181 4.40 -5.39 12.39
CA ARG A 181 5.49 -6.36 12.63
C ARG A 181 5.06 -7.53 13.52
N TYR A 182 3.95 -7.39 14.25
CA TYR A 182 3.49 -8.32 15.28
C TYR A 182 2.28 -9.18 14.92
N TYR A 183 1.72 -9.07 13.72
CA TYR A 183 0.61 -9.96 13.33
C TYR A 183 1.12 -11.36 12.96
N LYS A 184 0.64 -12.42 13.62
CA LYS A 184 0.90 -13.81 13.18
C LYS A 184 0.31 -13.97 11.77
N PRO A 185 1.11 -14.35 10.77
CA PRO A 185 0.59 -14.50 9.42
C PRO A 185 -0.17 -15.83 9.35
N TYR A 186 -1.39 -15.80 8.81
CA TYR A 186 -2.14 -16.94 8.28
C TYR A 186 -1.75 -18.30 8.88
N ASP A 187 -2.46 -18.76 9.92
CA ASP A 187 -2.17 -20.02 10.61
C ASP A 187 -2.10 -21.24 9.64
N ASP A 188 -2.61 -21.10 8.40
CA ASP A 188 -2.61 -22.16 7.39
C ASP A 188 -1.47 -22.07 6.35
N ILE A 189 -0.77 -20.94 6.20
CA ILE A 189 0.20 -20.71 5.09
C ILE A 189 1.64 -20.62 5.58
N ILE A 190 1.86 -20.21 6.83
CA ILE A 190 3.21 -19.93 7.33
C ILE A 190 3.60 -20.95 8.38
N ASP A 191 4.48 -21.86 7.99
CA ASP A 191 5.06 -22.86 8.90
C ASP A 191 5.82 -22.15 10.04
N MET A 192 5.28 -22.29 11.25
CA MET A 192 5.80 -21.62 12.44
C MET A 192 7.15 -22.20 12.88
N SER A 193 7.50 -23.41 12.44
CA SER A 193 8.84 -23.96 12.62
C SER A 193 9.88 -23.18 11.79
N VAL A 194 9.55 -22.91 10.52
CA VAL A 194 10.39 -22.13 9.60
C VAL A 194 10.56 -20.71 10.11
N TRP A 195 9.47 -20.11 10.62
CA TRP A 195 9.52 -18.77 11.22
C TRP A 195 10.50 -18.69 12.39
N LYS A 196 10.45 -19.65 13.32
CA LYS A 196 11.35 -19.70 14.49
C LYS A 196 12.81 -19.83 14.06
N GLN A 197 13.11 -20.64 13.06
CA GLN A 197 14.48 -20.85 12.57
C GLN A 197 15.01 -19.63 11.79
N LEU A 198 14.17 -19.02 10.95
CA LEU A 198 14.54 -17.80 10.22
C LEU A 198 14.76 -16.60 11.15
N ARG A 199 14.04 -16.52 12.28
CA ARG A 199 14.24 -15.46 13.27
C ARG A 199 15.64 -15.48 13.90
N VAL A 200 16.27 -16.65 14.03
CA VAL A 200 17.62 -16.79 14.61
C VAL A 200 18.71 -16.37 13.61
N CYS A 201 18.37 -16.26 12.32
CA CYS A 201 19.34 -15.93 11.29
C CYS A 201 19.77 -14.45 11.39
N LYS A 202 21.09 -14.21 11.43
CA LYS A 202 21.66 -12.85 11.54
C LYS A 202 21.46 -12.03 10.27
N ASN A 203 21.70 -12.65 9.11
CA ASN A 203 21.75 -11.98 7.81
C ASN A 203 20.84 -12.68 6.79
N MET A 204 20.33 -11.90 5.82
CA MET A 204 19.47 -12.40 4.75
C MET A 204 20.12 -13.52 3.92
N ARG A 205 21.44 -13.48 3.72
CA ARG A 205 22.19 -14.53 2.99
C ARG A 205 22.14 -15.88 3.72
N VAL A 206 22.30 -15.87 5.05
CA VAL A 206 22.22 -17.09 5.87
C VAL A 206 20.79 -17.62 5.87
N ALA A 207 19.81 -16.73 6.04
CA ALA A 207 18.38 -17.06 5.94
C ALA A 207 18.00 -17.66 4.57
N SER A 208 18.54 -17.08 3.48
CA SER A 208 18.27 -17.54 2.11
C SER A 208 18.88 -18.91 1.84
N ASN A 209 20.13 -19.16 2.28
CA ASN A 209 20.75 -20.48 2.18
C ASN A 209 19.99 -21.54 2.98
N PHE A 210 19.58 -21.18 4.20
CA PHE A 210 18.76 -22.06 5.04
C PHE A 210 17.43 -22.38 4.35
N LEU A 211 16.75 -21.38 3.78
CA LEU A 211 15.49 -21.59 3.06
C LEU A 211 15.68 -22.45 1.80
N SER A 212 16.70 -22.19 1.00
CA SER A 212 17.01 -23.02 -0.17
C SER A 212 17.21 -24.48 0.21
N ARG A 213 17.92 -24.75 1.32
CA ARG A 213 18.10 -26.10 1.84
C ARG A 213 16.77 -26.73 2.26
N LEU A 214 15.99 -26.01 3.06
CA LEU A 214 14.70 -26.48 3.56
C LEU A 214 13.74 -26.82 2.41
N LEU A 215 13.70 -26.02 1.35
CA LEU A 215 12.83 -26.26 0.19
C LEU A 215 13.28 -27.48 -0.63
N VAL A 216 14.59 -27.70 -0.78
CA VAL A 216 15.12 -28.92 -1.39
C VAL A 216 14.72 -30.14 -0.57
N ASP A 217 14.95 -30.12 0.74
CA ASP A 217 14.71 -31.27 1.63
C ASP A 217 13.21 -31.61 1.78
N ARG A 218 12.34 -30.59 1.85
CA ARG A 218 10.90 -30.78 2.10
C ARG A 218 10.10 -31.07 0.85
N LEU A 219 10.43 -30.42 -0.27
CA LEU A 219 9.66 -30.52 -1.52
C LEU A 219 10.35 -31.36 -2.59
N ASN A 220 11.57 -31.82 -2.33
CA ASN A 220 12.36 -32.69 -3.20
C ASN A 220 12.68 -32.03 -4.56
N PHE A 221 13.06 -30.74 -4.55
CA PHE A 221 13.54 -30.04 -5.74
C PHE A 221 15.00 -30.34 -6.01
N SER A 222 15.40 -30.47 -7.29
CA SER A 222 16.80 -30.71 -7.66
C SER A 222 17.70 -29.50 -7.36
N CYS A 223 17.19 -28.29 -7.56
CA CYS A 223 17.91 -27.06 -7.27
C CYS A 223 16.96 -25.95 -6.84
N VAL A 224 17.31 -25.22 -5.77
CA VAL A 224 16.59 -24.04 -5.30
C VAL A 224 17.57 -22.92 -5.04
N TYR A 225 17.29 -21.74 -5.60
CA TYR A 225 18.08 -20.56 -5.32
C TYR A 225 17.24 -19.29 -5.27
N ILE A 226 17.76 -18.32 -4.53
CA ILE A 226 17.16 -17.01 -4.32
C ILE A 226 18.09 -15.97 -4.92
N VAL A 227 17.56 -15.13 -5.81
CA VAL A 227 18.33 -14.09 -6.50
C VAL A 227 17.78 -12.73 -6.17
N GLN A 228 18.68 -11.80 -5.89
CA GLN A 228 18.42 -10.38 -5.91
C GLN A 228 18.73 -9.84 -7.31
N ILE A 229 17.77 -9.13 -7.88
CA ILE A 229 17.90 -8.45 -9.17
C ILE A 229 17.90 -6.95 -8.91
N GLU A 230 18.97 -6.27 -9.31
CA GLU A 230 19.08 -4.81 -9.29
C GLU A 230 19.15 -4.31 -10.73
N ALA A 231 18.22 -3.45 -11.11
CA ALA A 231 18.19 -2.83 -12.42
C ALA A 231 18.45 -1.33 -12.30
N SER A 232 19.24 -0.80 -13.23
CA SER A 232 19.61 0.62 -13.28
C SER A 232 19.56 1.13 -14.71
N ARG A 233 18.73 2.14 -14.92
CA ARG A 233 18.53 2.78 -16.22
C ARG A 233 18.99 4.24 -16.18
N PRO A 234 19.93 4.68 -17.05
CA PRO A 234 20.34 6.08 -17.12
C PRO A 234 19.23 6.94 -17.74
N ALA A 235 19.03 8.12 -17.18
CA ALA A 235 18.05 9.09 -17.64
C ALA A 235 18.50 10.52 -17.36
N ARG A 236 17.85 11.50 -17.99
CA ARG A 236 18.12 12.92 -17.83
C ARG A 236 16.84 13.68 -17.50
N ILE A 237 17.02 14.80 -16.82
CA ILE A 237 15.95 15.75 -16.57
C ILE A 237 16.48 17.18 -16.63
N GLY A 238 15.62 18.14 -16.98
CA GLY A 238 15.92 19.56 -16.88
C GLY A 238 16.31 19.97 -15.46
N ARG A 239 17.26 20.89 -15.33
CA ARG A 239 17.81 21.32 -14.03
C ARG A 239 16.77 21.99 -13.12
N ALA A 240 15.75 22.65 -13.67
CA ALA A 240 14.67 23.28 -12.91
C ALA A 240 13.79 22.24 -12.19
N SER A 241 13.55 21.10 -12.85
CA SER A 241 12.68 20.02 -12.39
C SER A 241 13.45 18.93 -11.64
N ALA A 242 14.78 19.04 -11.53
CA ALA A 242 15.62 18.02 -10.92
C ALA A 242 15.29 17.83 -9.42
N PRO A 243 15.25 16.57 -8.94
CA PRO A 243 14.99 16.31 -7.54
C PRO A 243 16.11 16.86 -6.65
N LYS A 244 15.73 17.45 -5.51
CA LYS A 244 16.67 18.01 -4.53
C LYS A 244 17.39 16.91 -3.76
N ASP A 245 16.67 15.85 -3.43
CA ASP A 245 17.20 14.70 -2.71
C ASP A 245 18.05 13.81 -3.61
N ARG A 246 19.04 13.16 -3.01
CA ARG A 246 19.89 12.20 -3.71
C ARG A 246 19.09 10.99 -4.21
N GLU A 247 18.16 10.52 -3.40
CA GLU A 247 17.31 9.38 -3.70
C GLU A 247 15.86 9.72 -3.36
N MET A 248 14.94 9.37 -4.25
CA MET A 248 13.51 9.57 -4.04
C MET A 248 12.70 8.47 -4.74
N LEU A 249 11.52 8.15 -4.23
CA LEU A 249 10.58 7.27 -4.91
C LEU A 249 10.03 7.94 -6.17
N LEU A 250 10.05 7.21 -7.29
CA LEU A 250 9.56 7.72 -8.58
C LEU A 250 8.09 8.16 -8.49
N ASP A 251 7.27 7.47 -7.70
CA ASP A 251 5.85 7.78 -7.54
C ASP A 251 5.59 9.11 -6.82
N HIS A 252 6.51 9.52 -5.94
CA HIS A 252 6.42 10.80 -5.23
C HIS A 252 6.97 11.96 -6.06
N PHE A 253 7.57 11.68 -7.21
CA PHE A 253 8.20 12.69 -8.02
C PHE A 253 7.20 13.36 -8.97
N ARG A 254 6.96 14.66 -8.75
CA ARG A 254 5.99 15.45 -9.52
C ARG A 254 6.31 15.53 -11.01
N HIS A 255 7.59 15.69 -11.36
CA HIS A 255 8.05 15.89 -12.75
C HIS A 255 8.44 14.57 -13.45
N LYS A 256 7.78 13.45 -13.09
CA LYS A 256 8.10 12.12 -13.65
C LYS A 256 7.98 12.04 -15.18
N SER A 257 7.10 12.84 -15.78
CA SER A 257 6.86 12.87 -17.23
C SER A 257 7.96 13.60 -18.02
N GLU A 258 8.80 14.39 -17.33
CA GLU A 258 9.89 15.16 -17.94
C GLU A 258 11.21 14.39 -17.97
N ILE A 259 11.20 13.12 -17.55
CA ILE A 259 12.39 12.28 -17.51
C ILE A 259 12.65 11.69 -18.90
N GLU A 260 13.78 12.04 -19.49
CA GLU A 260 14.24 11.52 -20.77
C GLU A 260 15.10 10.27 -20.58
N ASN A 261 14.85 9.24 -21.38
CA ASN A 261 15.60 7.98 -21.33
C ASN A 261 16.86 8.08 -22.19
N CYS A 262 18.04 7.87 -21.60
CA CYS A 262 19.32 8.12 -22.28
C CYS A 262 20.12 6.86 -22.62
N GLY A 263 19.58 5.66 -22.36
CA GLY A 263 20.30 4.44 -22.66
C GLY A 263 19.57 3.16 -22.26
N ARG A 264 20.25 2.03 -22.49
CA ARG A 264 19.78 0.69 -22.13
C ARG A 264 19.86 0.47 -20.63
N GLU A 265 18.96 -0.37 -20.15
CA GLU A 265 18.92 -0.80 -18.76
C GLU A 265 20.05 -1.80 -18.48
N SER A 266 20.75 -1.62 -17.36
CA SER A 266 21.75 -2.59 -16.89
C SER A 266 21.20 -3.36 -15.71
N PHE A 267 21.45 -4.67 -15.68
CA PHE A 267 20.99 -5.59 -14.65
C PHE A 267 22.18 -6.18 -13.89
N ARG A 268 22.05 -6.26 -12.57
CA ARG A 268 22.98 -6.96 -11.69
C ARG A 268 22.23 -8.04 -10.93
N PHE A 269 22.74 -9.27 -10.99
CA PHE A 269 22.20 -10.42 -10.31
C PHE A 269 23.11 -10.81 -9.15
N LYS A 270 22.52 -11.02 -7.97
CA LYS A 270 23.25 -11.47 -6.79
C LYS A 270 22.53 -12.66 -6.17
N ILE A 271 23.18 -13.81 -6.20
CA ILE A 271 22.66 -15.02 -5.55
C ILE A 271 22.74 -14.80 -4.03
N MET A 272 21.57 -14.85 -3.39
CA MET A 272 21.39 -14.71 -1.95
C MET A 272 21.48 -16.05 -1.23
N GLY A 273 21.02 -17.12 -1.87
CA GLY A 273 21.27 -18.48 -1.43
C GLY A 273 21.01 -19.50 -2.52
N ILE A 274 21.69 -20.64 -2.44
CA ILE A 274 21.61 -21.72 -3.43
C ILE A 274 21.79 -23.07 -2.75
N GLN A 275 20.97 -24.03 -3.12
CA GLN A 275 21.11 -25.44 -2.77
C GLN A 275 20.75 -26.30 -3.98
N GLY A 276 21.52 -27.36 -4.23
CA GLY A 276 21.25 -28.32 -5.30
C GLY A 276 22.52 -28.75 -6.04
N GLN A 277 22.53 -29.97 -6.56
CA GLN A 277 23.64 -30.50 -7.34
C GLN A 277 23.50 -30.08 -8.80
N VAL A 278 23.95 -28.87 -9.13
CA VAL A 278 24.16 -28.49 -10.54
C VAL A 278 25.47 -27.71 -10.64
N GLN A 279 26.45 -28.32 -11.30
CA GLN A 279 27.68 -27.63 -11.69
C GLN A 279 27.33 -26.56 -12.73
N GLY A 280 27.77 -25.32 -12.50
CA GLY A 280 27.73 -24.26 -13.51
C GLY A 280 26.33 -23.77 -13.86
N ILE A 281 25.59 -23.20 -12.90
CA ILE A 281 24.49 -22.30 -13.27
C ILE A 281 25.13 -21.07 -13.92
N ASP A 282 25.18 -21.04 -15.25
CA ASP A 282 25.57 -19.87 -16.02
C ASP A 282 24.53 -18.77 -15.76
N SER A 283 24.82 -17.95 -14.76
CA SER A 283 23.98 -16.81 -14.34
C SER A 283 23.60 -15.96 -15.56
N GLU A 284 24.51 -15.79 -16.51
CA GLU A 284 24.34 -15.04 -17.75
C GLU A 284 23.23 -15.60 -18.66
N LYS A 285 23.14 -16.93 -18.81
CA LYS A 285 22.11 -17.56 -19.65
C LYS A 285 20.71 -17.45 -19.05
N LEU A 286 20.61 -17.35 -17.72
CA LEU A 286 19.35 -17.27 -17.01
C LEU A 286 18.87 -15.83 -16.76
N GLN A 287 19.69 -14.81 -17.03
CA GLN A 287 19.31 -13.41 -16.84
C GLN A 287 18.03 -13.03 -17.58
N PRO A 288 17.86 -13.37 -18.88
CA PRO A 288 16.64 -13.01 -19.61
C PRO A 288 15.38 -13.61 -18.96
N PHE A 289 15.46 -14.89 -18.59
CA PHE A 289 14.38 -15.59 -17.89
C PHE A 289 14.01 -14.93 -16.56
N HIS A 290 15.01 -14.57 -15.75
CA HIS A 290 14.78 -13.90 -14.47
C HIS A 290 14.20 -12.50 -14.60
N ILE A 291 14.57 -11.76 -15.65
CA ILE A 291 14.00 -10.44 -15.94
C ILE A 291 12.52 -10.57 -16.29
N GLU A 292 12.15 -11.56 -17.09
CA GLU A 292 10.74 -11.84 -17.41
C GLU A 292 9.95 -12.22 -16.16
N VAL A 293 10.47 -13.13 -15.34
CA VAL A 293 9.84 -13.54 -14.07
C VAL A 293 9.59 -12.33 -13.17
N LEU A 294 10.53 -11.39 -13.07
CA LEU A 294 10.37 -10.20 -12.24
C LEU A 294 9.22 -9.30 -12.71
N LYS A 295 8.97 -9.25 -14.03
CA LYS A 295 7.87 -8.49 -14.65
C LYS A 295 6.50 -9.16 -14.46
N THR A 296 6.45 -10.49 -14.41
CA THR A 296 5.19 -11.21 -14.14
C THR A 296 4.68 -10.94 -12.73
N GLU A 297 3.36 -10.90 -12.52
CA GLU A 297 2.78 -10.69 -11.19
C GLU A 297 2.95 -11.90 -10.26
N HIS A 298 2.67 -13.10 -10.80
CA HIS A 298 2.53 -14.36 -10.05
C HIS A 298 3.71 -15.33 -10.22
N GLY A 299 4.71 -14.98 -11.04
CA GLY A 299 5.79 -15.88 -11.42
C GLY A 299 5.49 -16.73 -12.67
N VAL A 300 6.45 -17.58 -13.02
CA VAL A 300 6.43 -18.45 -14.21
C VAL A 300 6.67 -19.89 -13.79
N ILE A 301 5.80 -20.77 -14.24
CA ILE A 301 6.03 -22.22 -14.20
C ILE A 301 6.74 -22.59 -15.50
N TYR A 302 7.99 -23.02 -15.38
CA TYR A 302 8.81 -23.44 -16.49
C TYR A 302 8.64 -24.93 -16.75
N ARG A 303 8.44 -25.29 -18.02
CA ARG A 303 8.46 -26.68 -18.50
C ARG A 303 9.13 -26.71 -19.87
N SER A 304 10.08 -27.61 -20.05
CA SER A 304 10.75 -27.82 -21.33
C SER A 304 10.61 -29.28 -21.77
N PRO A 305 10.17 -29.53 -23.02
CA PRO A 305 10.15 -30.87 -23.59
C PRO A 305 11.55 -31.35 -23.97
N GLU A 306 12.52 -30.45 -24.12
CA GLU A 306 13.86 -30.77 -24.60
C GLU A 306 14.67 -31.58 -23.57
N SER A 307 15.38 -32.61 -24.03
CA SER A 307 16.28 -33.40 -23.17
C SER A 307 17.67 -32.77 -23.00
N ARG A 308 18.00 -31.72 -23.76
CA ARG A 308 19.31 -31.04 -23.72
C ARG A 308 19.43 -29.98 -22.62
N VAL A 309 18.31 -29.55 -22.03
CA VAL A 309 18.30 -28.55 -20.97
C VAL A 309 18.58 -29.20 -19.61
N THR A 310 19.32 -28.50 -18.75
CA THR A 310 19.69 -28.99 -17.41
C THR A 310 18.47 -29.19 -16.50
N PHE A 311 17.46 -28.33 -16.64
CA PHE A 311 16.21 -28.40 -15.90
C PHE A 311 15.08 -28.60 -16.88
N ARG A 312 14.20 -29.58 -16.64
CA ARG A 312 13.04 -29.86 -17.50
C ARG A 312 11.75 -29.26 -16.96
N SER A 313 11.70 -28.98 -15.66
CA SER A 313 10.58 -28.27 -15.06
C SER A 313 11.04 -27.39 -13.90
N GLY A 314 10.25 -26.39 -13.55
CA GLY A 314 10.53 -25.53 -12.42
C GLY A 314 9.48 -24.46 -12.21
N LEU A 315 9.71 -23.68 -11.17
CA LEU A 315 8.91 -22.55 -10.75
C LEU A 315 9.86 -21.43 -10.39
N SER A 316 9.65 -20.25 -10.96
CA SER A 316 10.36 -19.05 -10.56
C SER A 316 9.34 -17.96 -10.30
N MET A 317 9.38 -17.35 -9.12
CA MET A 317 8.41 -16.32 -8.74
C MET A 317 9.08 -15.17 -7.99
N PRO A 318 8.63 -13.92 -8.22
CA PRO A 318 9.01 -12.79 -7.39
C PRO A 318 8.26 -12.83 -6.06
N PHE A 319 8.98 -12.65 -4.95
CA PHE A 319 8.36 -12.51 -3.63
C PHE A 319 8.48 -11.08 -3.06
N PHE A 320 9.38 -10.27 -3.62
CA PHE A 320 9.50 -8.85 -3.29
C PHE A 320 9.92 -8.04 -4.52
N ARG A 321 9.29 -6.89 -4.73
CA ARG A 321 9.71 -5.91 -5.73
C ARG A 321 10.15 -4.65 -5.00
N THR A 322 11.34 -4.17 -5.34
CA THR A 322 11.86 -2.92 -4.78
C THR A 322 11.10 -1.77 -5.45
N PRO A 323 10.56 -0.82 -4.68
CA PRO A 323 9.87 0.32 -5.27
C PRO A 323 10.82 1.12 -6.14
N VAL A 324 10.30 1.68 -7.24
CA VAL A 324 11.11 2.37 -8.23
C VAL A 324 11.65 3.67 -7.63
N LYS A 325 12.96 3.85 -7.70
CA LYS A 325 13.68 5.01 -7.14
C LYS A 325 14.37 5.79 -8.24
N ILE A 326 14.41 7.09 -8.08
CA ILE A 326 15.29 7.99 -8.81
C ILE A 326 16.51 8.25 -7.93
N VAL A 327 17.70 8.09 -8.50
CA VAL A 327 18.98 8.38 -7.86
C VAL A 327 19.75 9.40 -8.69
N THR A 328 20.05 10.56 -8.13
CA THR A 328 20.85 11.58 -8.81
C THR A 328 22.34 11.31 -8.64
N ARG A 329 23.13 11.66 -9.67
CA ARG A 329 24.58 11.62 -9.57
C ARG A 329 25.07 12.78 -8.70
N SER A 330 25.90 12.48 -7.70
CA SER A 330 26.42 13.48 -6.74
C SER A 330 27.08 14.66 -7.46
N LYS A 331 26.69 15.88 -7.07
CA LYS A 331 27.20 17.14 -7.63
C LYS A 331 28.70 17.32 -7.37
N LYS A 332 29.51 17.00 -8.37
CA LYS A 332 30.82 17.63 -8.64
C LYS A 332 30.98 17.81 -10.15
N SER A 333 29.97 18.37 -10.81
CA SER A 333 30.10 18.80 -12.21
C SER A 333 30.14 20.32 -12.25
N THR A 334 31.33 20.81 -12.56
CA THR A 334 31.73 22.23 -12.69
C THR A 334 31.22 22.86 -13.99
N THR A 335 30.42 22.13 -14.80
CA THR A 335 29.90 22.59 -16.08
C THR A 335 28.40 22.93 -15.99
N ARG A 336 28.05 24.11 -16.52
CA ARG A 336 26.68 24.63 -16.65
C ARG A 336 25.88 23.84 -17.69
N SER A 337 25.61 22.55 -17.47
CA SER A 337 24.63 21.82 -18.28
C SER A 337 23.21 22.20 -17.86
N SER A 338 22.32 22.36 -18.84
CA SER A 338 20.88 22.60 -18.66
C SER A 338 20.14 21.37 -18.12
N SER A 339 20.75 20.19 -18.23
CA SER A 339 20.21 18.90 -17.76
C SER A 339 21.06 18.29 -16.64
N VAL A 340 20.41 17.45 -15.82
CA VAL A 340 21.02 16.65 -14.75
C VAL A 340 20.88 15.16 -15.09
N ASP A 341 21.99 14.43 -15.01
CA ASP A 341 21.98 12.97 -15.16
C ASP A 341 21.47 12.30 -13.87
N LEU A 342 20.53 11.37 -14.04
CA LEU A 342 19.95 10.55 -12.98
C LEU A 342 19.85 9.09 -13.41
N TYR A 343 19.60 8.22 -12.44
CA TYR A 343 19.36 6.81 -12.66
C TYR A 343 18.01 6.42 -12.10
N ILE A 344 17.21 5.73 -12.90
CA ILE A 344 16.02 5.04 -12.42
C ILE A 344 16.45 3.64 -12.00
N ARG A 345 16.26 3.34 -10.71
CA ARG A 345 16.60 2.05 -10.12
C ARG A 345 15.33 1.32 -9.70
N HIS A 346 15.24 0.06 -10.08
CA HIS A 346 14.21 -0.85 -9.61
C HIS A 346 14.80 -2.26 -9.51
N GLY A 347 13.99 -3.22 -9.08
CA GLY A 347 14.49 -4.58 -8.91
C GLY A 347 13.58 -5.40 -8.03
N GLY A 348 14.14 -6.45 -7.45
CA GLY A 348 13.41 -7.30 -6.54
C GLY A 348 14.16 -8.56 -6.18
N TYR A 349 13.43 -9.47 -5.54
CA TYR A 349 13.92 -10.79 -5.19
C TYR A 349 13.00 -11.85 -5.75
N ILE A 350 13.62 -12.84 -6.35
CA ILE A 350 12.95 -14.01 -6.90
C ILE A 350 13.42 -15.27 -6.18
N VAL A 351 12.51 -16.23 -6.03
CA VAL A 351 12.82 -17.59 -5.62
C VAL A 351 12.62 -18.49 -6.83
N SER A 352 13.62 -19.32 -7.13
CA SER A 352 13.56 -20.25 -8.25
C SER A 352 13.81 -21.67 -7.76
N CYS A 353 12.90 -22.58 -8.10
CA CYS A 353 12.92 -23.98 -7.75
C CYS A 353 12.85 -24.79 -9.05
N PHE A 354 13.87 -25.60 -9.33
CA PHE A 354 13.97 -26.36 -10.57
C PHE A 354 14.16 -27.84 -10.31
N ASN A 355 13.68 -28.63 -11.26
CA ASN A 355 13.81 -30.08 -11.32
C ASN A 355 14.50 -30.49 -12.61
N THR A 356 15.44 -31.43 -12.50
CA THR A 356 16.06 -32.09 -13.65
C THR A 356 15.03 -32.91 -14.42
N ASN A 357 14.06 -33.51 -13.71
CA ASN A 357 12.96 -34.25 -14.29
C ASN A 357 11.73 -33.36 -14.56
N SER A 358 10.87 -33.78 -15.48
CA SER A 358 9.57 -33.15 -15.68
C SER A 358 8.65 -33.58 -14.54
N ARG A 359 8.30 -32.64 -13.65
CA ARG A 359 7.40 -32.87 -12.53
C ARG A 359 6.35 -31.76 -12.48
N PRO A 360 5.05 -32.08 -12.36
CA PRO A 360 4.04 -31.07 -12.08
C PRO A 360 4.22 -30.53 -10.66
N ILE A 361 4.08 -29.21 -10.52
CA ILE A 361 4.16 -28.51 -9.23
C ILE A 361 2.73 -28.16 -8.83
N SER A 362 2.31 -28.62 -7.65
CA SER A 362 0.97 -28.42 -7.10
C SER A 362 0.80 -27.01 -6.52
N GLN A 363 -0.45 -26.56 -6.40
CA GLN A 363 -0.76 -25.25 -5.79
C GLN A 363 -0.33 -25.18 -4.32
N ALA A 364 -0.40 -26.28 -3.58
CA ALA A 364 0.05 -26.35 -2.20
C ALA A 364 1.57 -26.10 -2.08
N GLU A 365 2.36 -26.68 -2.99
CA GLU A 365 3.81 -26.44 -3.04
C GLU A 365 4.13 -24.99 -3.38
N ILE A 366 3.42 -24.40 -4.37
CA ILE A 366 3.56 -22.99 -4.73
C ILE A 366 3.27 -22.10 -3.52
N GLY A 367 2.16 -22.36 -2.83
CA GLY A 367 1.75 -21.64 -1.63
C GLY A 367 2.78 -21.74 -0.50
N TYR A 368 3.34 -22.93 -0.28
CA TYR A 368 4.37 -23.15 0.73
C TYR A 368 5.67 -22.42 0.39
N ILE A 369 6.15 -22.50 -0.86
CA ILE A 369 7.36 -21.78 -1.31
C ILE A 369 7.18 -20.28 -1.11
N TYR A 370 6.04 -19.74 -1.54
CA TYR A 370 5.73 -18.32 -1.38
C TYR A 370 5.61 -17.92 0.09
N GLY A 371 4.96 -18.76 0.91
CA GLY A 371 4.83 -18.57 2.35
C GLY A 371 6.18 -18.44 3.02
N CYS A 372 7.10 -19.37 2.77
CA CYS A 372 8.46 -19.32 3.34
C CYS A 372 9.27 -18.12 2.83
N ALA A 373 9.21 -17.80 1.54
CA ALA A 373 9.89 -16.62 0.98
C ALA A 373 9.36 -15.30 1.55
N SER A 374 8.05 -15.24 1.83
CA SER A 374 7.39 -14.10 2.47
C SER A 374 7.88 -13.85 3.90
N ILE A 375 8.35 -14.88 4.61
CA ILE A 375 8.99 -14.72 5.92
C ILE A 375 10.29 -13.92 5.79
N ILE A 376 11.13 -14.26 4.81
CA ILE A 376 12.38 -13.53 4.53
C ILE A 376 12.07 -12.07 4.18
N ARG A 377 11.07 -11.84 3.34
CA ARG A 377 10.59 -10.49 2.98
C ARG A 377 10.28 -9.68 4.23
N ARG A 378 9.54 -10.25 5.17
CA ARG A 378 9.08 -9.55 6.37
C ARG A 378 10.21 -9.21 7.33
N PHE A 379 11.21 -10.08 7.47
CA PHE A 379 12.33 -9.82 8.37
C PHE A 379 13.37 -8.87 7.80
N TYR A 380 13.69 -8.97 6.50
CA TYR A 380 14.85 -8.29 5.94
C TYR A 380 14.52 -7.17 4.95
N LEU A 381 13.34 -7.21 4.30
CA LEU A 381 13.01 -6.31 3.17
C LEU A 381 11.94 -5.27 3.51
N MET A 382 11.04 -5.55 4.47
CA MET A 382 10.09 -4.57 5.00
C MET A 382 10.75 -3.82 6.17
N LYS A 383 11.42 -2.72 5.87
CA LYS A 383 12.02 -1.80 6.84
C LYS A 383 11.25 -0.50 6.92
#